data_AF-A0A837JFY3-F1
#
_entry.id   AF-A0A837JFY3-F1
#
_cell.length_a   1.000
_cell.length_b   1.000
_cell.length_c   1.000
_cell.angle_alpha   90.00
_cell.angle_beta   90.00
_cell.angle_gamma   90.00
#
_symmetry.space_group_name_H-M   'P 1'
#
loop_
_entity.id
_entity.type
_entity.pdbx_description
1 polymer ?
#
loop_
_entity_poly.entity_id
_entity_poly.type
_entity_poly.pdbx_seq_one_letter_code
_entity_poly.pdbx_strand_id
1 'polypeptide(L)'
;MQISNTQTQTYNYNQTSNNSDVVNNSNSFDTQVTEKENIKKVSSEIIEYLEKNDKFSSLSKEDEELFRDILADSVFSGQEMKRLNYEQFKKLSDLVNPANISKEQNIEELPGVLLQETYLSSMTDNEDFNKALFETAKNIDNNKERMNFLDTVSKNLRYNNKQVLFGKGSIEENIQADIAREKEKYKDSSNSEMLANIIQDLKNWKITDYGSFIKDLGNEYKELSQNPLVSSESKLRYKVVFQNLLDLETNYNKAKNEPKYT
;
A
#
# COMPACT_ATOMS: atom_id res chain seq x y z
N MET A 1 36.12 17.50 -39.18
CA MET A 1 35.06 16.47 -39.14
C MET A 1 33.76 17.18 -38.80
N GLN A 2 32.80 17.12 -39.72
CA GLN A 2 31.52 17.81 -39.68
C GLN A 2 30.53 17.10 -38.74
N ILE A 3 29.74 17.90 -38.03
CA ILE A 3 28.58 17.48 -37.24
C ILE A 3 27.36 17.57 -38.17
N SER A 4 26.69 16.45 -38.38
CA SER A 4 25.51 16.35 -39.25
C SER A 4 24.22 16.58 -38.47
N ASN A 5 23.40 17.50 -38.99
CA ASN A 5 22.01 17.73 -38.61
C ASN A 5 21.11 16.57 -39.07
N THR A 6 20.27 16.03 -38.19
CA THR A 6 19.15 15.15 -38.55
C THR A 6 17.87 15.99 -38.71
N GLN A 7 17.37 16.02 -39.94
CA GLN A 7 16.10 16.63 -40.33
C GLN A 7 14.92 15.71 -39.99
N THR A 8 13.84 16.32 -39.50
CA THR A 8 12.51 15.75 -39.29
C THR A 8 11.88 15.33 -40.62
N GLN A 9 11.39 14.09 -40.72
CA GLN A 9 10.59 13.61 -41.85
C GLN A 9 9.10 13.77 -41.56
N THR A 10 8.43 14.56 -42.39
CA THR A 10 6.98 14.71 -42.47
C THR A 10 6.46 13.79 -43.58
N TYR A 11 5.53 12.88 -43.28
CA TYR A 11 4.89 12.04 -44.30
C TYR A 11 3.63 12.73 -44.83
N ASN A 12 3.68 13.14 -46.11
CA ASN A 12 2.53 13.58 -46.90
C ASN A 12 1.75 12.35 -47.40
N TYR A 13 0.43 12.36 -47.23
CA TYR A 13 -0.48 11.38 -47.83
C TYR A 13 -1.11 12.00 -49.09
N ASN A 14 -0.92 11.34 -50.24
CA ASN A 14 -1.47 11.76 -51.53
C ASN A 14 -3.00 11.53 -51.57
N GLN A 15 -3.76 12.57 -51.92
CA GLN A 15 -5.14 12.45 -52.38
C GLN A 15 -5.15 12.20 -53.89
N THR A 16 -5.86 11.16 -54.32
CA THR A 16 -6.31 11.00 -55.71
C THR A 16 -7.78 10.64 -55.69
N SER A 17 -8.58 11.38 -56.45
CA SER A 17 -10.04 11.35 -56.47
C SER A 17 -10.59 10.58 -57.68
N ASN A 18 -11.77 9.99 -57.44
CA ASN A 18 -12.85 9.58 -58.36
C ASN A 18 -12.76 8.21 -59.06
N ASN A 19 -13.64 7.27 -58.66
CA ASN A 19 -14.92 7.07 -59.33
C ASN A 19 -15.88 6.15 -58.55
N SER A 20 -17.16 6.36 -58.81
CA SER A 20 -18.37 5.82 -58.21
C SER A 20 -18.55 4.30 -58.30
N ASP A 21 -18.99 3.69 -57.20
CA ASP A 21 -19.99 2.62 -57.21
C ASP A 21 -20.75 2.61 -55.87
N VAL A 22 -22.08 2.53 -55.96
CA VAL A 22 -23.01 2.50 -54.83
C VAL A 22 -22.89 1.13 -54.14
N VAL A 23 -22.29 1.11 -52.95
CA VAL A 23 -22.37 -0.03 -52.03
C VAL A 23 -22.71 0.54 -50.65
N ASN A 24 -23.82 0.07 -50.09
CA ASN A 24 -24.28 0.35 -48.73
C ASN A 24 -23.14 0.07 -47.73
N ASN A 25 -22.46 1.13 -47.28
CA ASN A 25 -21.46 1.03 -46.24
C ASN A 25 -22.11 1.39 -44.91
N SER A 26 -22.80 0.43 -44.30
CA SER A 26 -23.01 0.49 -42.85
C SER A 26 -21.62 0.34 -42.22
N ASN A 27 -21.06 1.44 -41.73
CA ASN A 27 -19.78 1.42 -41.04
C ASN A 27 -19.85 0.41 -39.89
N SER A 28 -19.00 -0.61 -39.93
CA SER A 28 -18.81 -1.62 -38.88
C SER A 28 -18.41 -1.03 -37.51
N PHE A 29 -18.18 0.28 -37.43
CA PHE A 29 -17.89 1.02 -36.22
C PHE A 29 -19.14 1.52 -35.48
N ASP A 30 -20.24 1.79 -36.18
CA ASP A 30 -21.44 2.36 -35.56
C ASP A 30 -22.27 1.29 -34.82
N THR A 31 -22.15 0.02 -35.21
CA THR A 31 -22.82 -1.09 -34.50
C THR A 31 -22.16 -1.45 -33.17
N GLN A 32 -20.92 -1.04 -32.92
CA GLN A 32 -20.22 -1.34 -31.65
C GLN A 32 -20.50 -0.33 -30.53
N VAL A 33 -21.18 0.80 -30.81
CA VAL A 33 -21.44 1.85 -29.81
C VAL A 33 -22.87 1.79 -29.26
N THR A 34 -23.76 1.00 -29.86
CA THR A 34 -25.17 0.89 -29.42
C THR A 34 -25.55 -0.41 -28.72
N GLU A 35 -24.67 -1.40 -28.68
CA GLU A 35 -24.85 -2.52 -27.75
C GLU A 35 -24.27 -2.09 -26.40
N LYS A 36 -25.15 -1.81 -25.43
CA LYS A 36 -24.84 -2.08 -24.03
C LYS A 36 -24.55 -3.57 -23.94
N GLU A 37 -23.35 -3.97 -24.34
CA GLU A 37 -22.81 -5.26 -23.98
C GLU A 37 -22.83 -5.27 -22.45
N ASN A 38 -23.77 -6.04 -21.90
CA ASN A 38 -23.57 -6.68 -20.62
C ASN A 38 -22.32 -7.54 -20.80
N ILE A 39 -21.14 -6.92 -20.76
CA ILE A 39 -19.87 -7.61 -20.56
C ILE A 39 -20.13 -8.37 -19.28
N LYS A 40 -20.29 -9.68 -19.42
CA LYS A 40 -20.46 -10.60 -18.31
C LYS A 40 -19.21 -10.38 -17.46
N LYS A 41 -19.32 -9.54 -16.42
CA LYS A 41 -18.24 -9.20 -15.49
C LYS A 41 -17.68 -10.56 -15.11
N VAL A 42 -16.44 -10.86 -15.51
CA VAL A 42 -15.79 -12.10 -15.09
C VAL A 42 -15.84 -12.02 -13.58
N SER A 43 -16.64 -12.88 -12.96
CA SER A 43 -16.81 -12.87 -11.53
C SER A 43 -15.44 -13.10 -10.94
N SER A 44 -14.96 -12.18 -10.10
CA SER A 44 -13.69 -12.38 -9.44
C SER A 44 -13.76 -13.67 -8.63
N GLU A 45 -12.74 -14.51 -8.74
CA GLU A 45 -12.65 -15.80 -8.02
C GLU A 45 -12.81 -15.59 -6.50
N ILE A 46 -12.40 -14.43 -5.99
CA ILE A 46 -12.61 -14.06 -4.59
C ILE A 46 -14.10 -13.87 -4.25
N ILE A 47 -14.89 -13.27 -5.15
CA ILE A 47 -16.32 -13.07 -4.94
C ILE A 47 -17.02 -14.42 -4.93
N GLU A 48 -16.70 -15.30 -5.88
CA GLU A 48 -17.26 -16.66 -5.93
C GLU A 48 -16.96 -17.46 -4.65
N TYR A 49 -15.71 -17.35 -4.15
CA TYR A 49 -15.33 -17.96 -2.88
C TYR A 49 -16.15 -17.40 -1.70
N LEU A 50 -16.22 -16.08 -1.58
CA LEU A 50 -16.91 -15.41 -0.48
C LEU A 50 -18.41 -15.75 -0.50
N GLU A 51 -19.04 -15.84 -1.67
CA GLU A 51 -20.43 -16.28 -1.83
C GLU A 51 -20.64 -17.74 -1.42
N LYS A 52 -19.81 -18.65 -1.94
CA LYS A 52 -19.92 -20.10 -1.64
C LYS A 52 -19.78 -20.39 -0.15
N ASN A 53 -19.01 -19.57 0.56
CA ASN A 53 -18.77 -19.70 2.00
C ASN A 53 -19.66 -18.79 2.85
N ASP A 54 -20.72 -18.21 2.26
CA ASP A 54 -21.69 -17.34 2.93
C ASP A 54 -21.04 -16.19 3.73
N LYS A 55 -19.95 -15.62 3.22
CA LYS A 55 -19.18 -14.58 3.93
C LYS A 55 -19.86 -13.21 3.87
N PHE A 56 -20.61 -12.94 2.80
CA PHE A 56 -21.35 -11.68 2.61
C PHE A 56 -22.58 -11.56 3.53
N SER A 57 -23.14 -12.66 4.04
CA SER A 57 -24.38 -12.63 4.84
C SER A 57 -24.26 -11.86 6.16
N SER A 58 -23.04 -11.67 6.65
CA SER A 58 -22.72 -10.88 7.84
C SER A 58 -22.63 -9.36 7.60
N LEU A 59 -22.65 -8.92 6.35
CA LEU A 59 -22.49 -7.52 5.98
C LEU A 59 -23.83 -6.79 5.89
N SER A 60 -23.76 -5.46 6.03
CA SER A 60 -24.87 -4.61 5.60
C SER A 60 -25.00 -4.65 4.07
N LYS A 61 -26.19 -4.37 3.54
CA LYS A 61 -26.39 -4.29 2.08
C LYS A 61 -25.46 -3.28 1.42
N GLU A 62 -25.25 -2.14 2.08
CA GLU A 62 -24.36 -1.07 1.61
C GLU A 62 -22.90 -1.53 1.55
N ASP A 63 -22.41 -2.20 2.61
CA ASP A 63 -21.04 -2.75 2.64
C ASP A 63 -20.88 -3.88 1.62
N GLU A 64 -21.87 -4.77 1.48
CA GLU A 64 -21.86 -5.85 0.49
C GLU A 64 -21.75 -5.32 -0.94
N GLU A 65 -22.62 -4.38 -1.33
CA GLU A 65 -22.59 -3.76 -2.66
C GLU A 65 -21.25 -3.07 -2.93
N LEU A 66 -20.72 -2.32 -1.95
CA LEU A 66 -19.44 -1.65 -2.07
C LEU A 66 -18.28 -2.64 -2.22
N PHE A 67 -18.23 -3.68 -1.39
CA PHE A 67 -17.13 -4.65 -1.41
C PHE A 67 -17.15 -5.50 -2.67
N ARG A 68 -18.34 -5.90 -3.14
CA ARG A 68 -18.48 -6.60 -4.42
C ARG A 68 -17.98 -5.76 -5.58
N ASP A 69 -18.24 -4.45 -5.56
CA ASP A 69 -17.75 -3.59 -6.62
C ASP A 69 -16.22 -3.41 -6.58
N ILE A 70 -15.63 -3.22 -5.39
CA ILE A 70 -14.17 -3.15 -5.18
C ILE A 70 -13.48 -4.46 -5.57
N LEU A 71 -14.09 -5.61 -5.29
CA LEU A 71 -13.48 -6.91 -5.57
C LEU A 71 -13.70 -7.38 -7.01
N ALA A 72 -14.47 -6.65 -7.82
CA ALA A 72 -14.97 -7.16 -9.08
C ALA A 72 -13.90 -7.38 -10.16
N ASP A 73 -12.84 -6.56 -10.17
CA ASP A 73 -11.76 -6.64 -11.15
C ASP A 73 -10.48 -7.24 -10.57
N SER A 74 -10.54 -7.73 -9.33
CA SER A 74 -9.38 -8.32 -8.66
C SER A 74 -8.21 -7.34 -8.47
N VAL A 75 -8.42 -6.03 -8.51
CA VAL A 75 -7.38 -5.03 -8.25
C VAL A 75 -7.78 -4.21 -7.03
N PHE A 76 -6.80 -3.84 -6.20
CA PHE A 76 -7.03 -2.89 -5.11
C PHE A 76 -6.09 -1.70 -5.27
N SER A 77 -6.69 -0.57 -5.60
CA SER A 77 -6.03 0.66 -5.96
C SER A 77 -6.26 1.73 -4.90
N GLY A 78 -5.46 2.78 -4.97
CA GLY A 78 -5.69 3.97 -4.14
C GLY A 78 -7.06 4.60 -4.35
N GLN A 79 -7.68 4.45 -5.54
CA GLN A 79 -9.02 4.96 -5.79
C GLN A 79 -10.09 4.14 -5.06
N GLU A 80 -9.91 2.82 -4.97
CA GLU A 80 -10.79 1.96 -4.17
C GLU A 80 -10.62 2.21 -2.68
N MET A 81 -9.38 2.40 -2.22
CA MET A 81 -9.09 2.78 -0.83
C MET A 81 -9.81 4.08 -0.43
N LYS A 82 -9.90 5.07 -1.32
CA LYS A 82 -10.61 6.34 -1.06
C LYS A 82 -12.12 6.19 -0.90
N ARG A 83 -12.72 5.14 -1.45
CA ARG A 83 -14.15 4.87 -1.32
C ARG A 83 -14.52 4.33 0.05
N LEU A 84 -13.54 3.90 0.83
CA LEU A 84 -13.72 3.27 2.12
C LEU A 84 -13.44 4.27 3.25
N ASN A 85 -14.29 4.23 4.27
CA ASN A 85 -13.88 4.66 5.60
C ASN A 85 -13.09 3.55 6.29
N TYR A 86 -12.42 3.87 7.40
CA TYR A 86 -11.56 2.92 8.09
C TYR A 86 -12.30 1.66 8.58
N GLU A 87 -13.52 1.77 9.09
CA GLU A 87 -14.29 0.60 9.56
C GLU A 87 -14.69 -0.32 8.41
N GLN A 88 -15.08 0.26 7.27
CA GLN A 88 -15.35 -0.50 6.05
C GLN A 88 -14.09 -1.18 5.53
N PHE A 89 -12.97 -0.48 5.54
CA PHE A 89 -11.69 -1.04 5.14
C PHE A 89 -11.26 -2.20 6.06
N LYS A 90 -11.48 -2.08 7.37
CA LYS A 90 -11.21 -3.16 8.34
C LYS A 90 -12.08 -4.39 8.07
N LYS A 91 -13.39 -4.21 7.89
CA LYS A 91 -14.30 -5.30 7.50
C LYS A 91 -13.87 -5.97 6.19
N LEU A 92 -13.55 -5.18 5.17
CA LEU A 92 -13.05 -5.70 3.89
C LEU A 92 -11.75 -6.49 4.09
N SER A 93 -10.81 -5.95 4.87
CA SER A 93 -9.53 -6.61 5.18
C SER A 93 -9.73 -7.95 5.87
N ASP A 94 -10.62 -8.01 6.86
CA ASP A 94 -10.95 -9.26 7.57
C ASP A 94 -11.64 -10.28 6.66
N LEU A 95 -12.53 -9.82 5.77
CA LEU A 95 -13.24 -10.63 4.79
C LEU A 95 -12.29 -11.32 3.82
N VAL A 96 -11.26 -10.61 3.37
CA VAL A 96 -10.30 -11.08 2.34
C VAL A 96 -8.97 -11.58 2.91
N ASN A 97 -8.82 -11.64 4.24
CA ASN A 97 -7.59 -12.06 4.88
C ASN A 97 -7.27 -13.54 4.56
N PRO A 98 -6.09 -13.88 4.02
CA PRO A 98 -5.71 -15.26 3.74
C PRO A 98 -5.72 -16.19 4.95
N ALA A 99 -5.58 -15.67 6.17
CA ALA A 99 -5.74 -16.48 7.38
C ALA A 99 -7.20 -16.94 7.61
N ASN A 100 -8.16 -16.18 7.08
CA ASN A 100 -9.60 -16.43 7.17
C ASN A 100 -10.17 -17.15 5.92
N ILE A 101 -9.42 -17.14 4.82
CA ILE A 101 -9.71 -17.88 3.58
C ILE A 101 -8.97 -19.22 3.69
N SER A 102 -9.72 -20.32 3.75
CA SER A 102 -9.19 -21.67 4.02
C SER A 102 -7.96 -22.05 3.18
N LYS A 103 -7.08 -22.89 3.76
CA LYS A 103 -5.87 -23.48 3.10
C LYS A 103 -6.16 -24.28 1.81
N GLU A 104 -7.43 -24.46 1.46
CA GLU A 104 -7.89 -25.28 0.35
C GLU A 104 -7.88 -24.54 -0.99
N GLN A 105 -7.85 -23.20 -0.98
CA GLN A 105 -7.57 -22.41 -2.18
C GLN A 105 -6.12 -21.95 -2.19
N ASN A 106 -5.50 -22.04 -3.37
CA ASN A 106 -4.18 -21.46 -3.58
C ASN A 106 -4.29 -19.96 -3.36
N ILE A 107 -3.64 -19.43 -2.32
CA ILE A 107 -3.54 -17.99 -2.07
C ILE A 107 -2.97 -17.25 -3.30
N GLU A 108 -2.24 -17.96 -4.16
CA GLU A 108 -1.70 -17.47 -5.44
C GLU A 108 -2.78 -17.15 -6.50
N GLU A 109 -3.99 -17.71 -6.36
CA GLU A 109 -5.15 -17.40 -7.22
C GLU A 109 -5.94 -16.19 -6.71
N LEU A 110 -5.72 -15.79 -5.45
CA LEU A 110 -6.26 -14.53 -4.95
C LEU A 110 -5.48 -13.35 -5.55
N PRO A 111 -6.13 -12.22 -5.82
CA PRO A 111 -5.45 -11.14 -6.47
C PRO A 111 -4.40 -10.53 -5.55
N GLY A 112 -3.12 -10.73 -5.87
CA GLY A 112 -1.98 -10.39 -5.01
C GLY A 112 -1.87 -8.90 -4.63
N VAL A 113 -2.69 -8.03 -5.22
CA VAL A 113 -2.79 -6.60 -4.89
C VAL A 113 -3.69 -6.36 -3.67
N LEU A 114 -4.76 -7.15 -3.47
CA LEU A 114 -5.64 -7.05 -2.28
C LEU A 114 -4.89 -7.42 -0.99
N LEU A 115 -3.91 -8.31 -1.07
CA LEU A 115 -3.17 -8.83 0.09
C LEU A 115 -2.12 -7.85 0.64
N GLN A 116 -1.64 -6.92 -0.18
CA GLN A 116 -0.52 -6.04 0.18
C GLN A 116 -0.92 -4.73 0.83
N GLU A 117 -2.20 -4.35 0.88
CA GLU A 117 -2.61 -3.12 1.58
C GLU A 117 -3.61 -3.41 2.71
N THR A 118 -4.32 -4.54 2.72
CA THR A 118 -5.31 -4.92 3.75
C THR A 118 -4.72 -5.01 5.16
N TYR A 119 -3.41 -5.18 5.28
CA TYR A 119 -2.73 -5.14 6.57
C TYR A 119 -2.81 -3.79 7.28
N LEU A 120 -3.13 -2.68 6.60
CA LEU A 120 -3.15 -1.35 7.22
C LEU A 120 -4.13 -1.25 8.39
N SER A 121 -5.16 -2.10 8.40
CA SER A 121 -6.15 -2.22 9.49
C SER A 121 -5.59 -2.90 10.74
N SER A 122 -4.47 -3.62 10.61
CA SER A 122 -3.89 -4.47 11.67
C SER A 122 -2.36 -4.41 11.70
N MET A 123 -1.77 -3.31 11.22
CA MET A 123 -0.32 -3.12 11.16
C MET A 123 0.34 -3.23 12.54
N THR A 124 -0.33 -2.68 13.56
CA THR A 124 0.13 -2.64 14.96
C THR A 124 -1.01 -3.01 15.92
N ASP A 125 -0.71 -3.10 17.22
CA ASP A 125 -1.73 -3.19 18.29
C ASP A 125 -2.43 -1.86 18.60
N ASN A 126 -1.98 -0.75 18.02
CA ASN A 126 -2.57 0.56 18.26
C ASN A 126 -3.59 0.90 17.16
N GLU A 127 -4.88 0.80 17.50
CA GLU A 127 -5.99 1.06 16.57
C GLU A 127 -5.97 2.51 16.04
N ASP A 128 -5.70 3.49 16.91
CA ASP A 128 -5.68 4.90 16.53
C ASP A 128 -4.55 5.17 15.52
N PHE A 129 -3.42 4.47 15.65
CA PHE A 129 -2.31 4.50 14.70
C PHE A 129 -2.67 3.81 13.38
N ASN A 130 -3.24 2.60 13.41
CA ASN A 130 -3.66 1.88 12.20
C ASN A 130 -4.67 2.71 11.39
N LYS A 131 -5.64 3.33 12.08
CA LYS A 131 -6.60 4.27 11.48
C LYS A 131 -5.91 5.46 10.84
N ALA A 132 -5.00 6.11 11.56
CA ALA A 132 -4.26 7.25 11.03
C ALA A 132 -3.40 6.88 9.82
N LEU A 133 -2.78 5.70 9.83
CA LEU A 133 -1.97 5.18 8.73
C LEU A 133 -2.81 4.96 7.47
N PHE A 134 -3.98 4.33 7.61
CA PHE A 134 -4.95 4.16 6.52
C PHE A 134 -5.42 5.51 5.96
N GLU A 135 -5.87 6.42 6.83
CA GLU A 135 -6.36 7.75 6.42
C GLU A 135 -5.27 8.58 5.72
N THR A 136 -4.01 8.37 6.09
CA THR A 136 -2.89 9.02 5.41
C THR A 136 -2.63 8.37 4.06
N ALA A 137 -2.49 7.05 4.02
CA ALA A 137 -2.17 6.30 2.81
C ALA A 137 -3.23 6.50 1.70
N LYS A 138 -4.52 6.47 2.05
CA LYS A 138 -5.61 6.61 1.07
C LYS A 138 -5.62 7.97 0.36
N ASN A 139 -5.04 9.00 0.97
CA ASN A 139 -4.97 10.36 0.42
C ASN A 139 -3.71 10.63 -0.40
N ILE A 140 -2.80 9.65 -0.53
CA ILE A 140 -1.62 9.76 -1.40
C ILE A 140 -1.99 9.27 -2.80
N ASP A 141 -2.09 10.20 -3.76
CA ASP A 141 -2.50 9.92 -5.14
C ASP A 141 -1.50 9.05 -5.90
N ASN A 142 -0.21 9.35 -5.75
CA ASN A 142 0.85 8.65 -6.46
C ASN A 142 1.14 7.31 -5.77
N ASN A 143 0.91 6.18 -6.47
CA ASN A 143 1.13 4.85 -5.90
C ASN A 143 2.59 4.62 -5.44
N LYS A 144 3.58 5.13 -6.19
CA LYS A 144 4.99 4.98 -5.80
C LYS A 144 5.31 5.76 -4.53
N GLU A 145 4.73 6.94 -4.36
CA GLU A 145 4.87 7.73 -3.14
C GLU A 145 4.16 7.07 -1.96
N ARG A 146 2.94 6.55 -2.17
CA ARG A 146 2.20 5.79 -1.15
C ARG A 146 3.02 4.60 -0.67
N MET A 147 3.51 3.78 -1.59
CA MET A 147 4.34 2.62 -1.25
C MET A 147 5.62 3.01 -0.54
N ASN A 148 6.30 4.07 -0.96
CA ASN A 148 7.52 4.55 -0.31
C ASN A 148 7.24 5.05 1.13
N PHE A 149 6.11 5.71 1.35
CA PHE A 149 5.67 6.12 2.68
C PHE A 149 5.34 4.90 3.56
N LEU A 150 4.55 3.96 3.05
CA LEU A 150 4.18 2.74 3.78
C LEU A 150 5.40 1.90 4.14
N ASP A 151 6.35 1.71 3.21
CA ASP A 151 7.61 1.01 3.45
C ASP A 151 8.46 1.72 4.52
N THR A 152 8.52 3.06 4.48
CA THR A 152 9.21 3.86 5.50
C THR A 152 8.63 3.61 6.89
N VAL A 153 7.31 3.72 7.04
CA VAL A 153 6.66 3.51 8.34
C VAL A 153 6.84 2.05 8.79
N SER A 154 6.59 1.10 7.89
CA SER A 154 6.72 -0.35 8.11
C SER A 154 8.08 -0.75 8.66
N LYS A 155 9.17 -0.25 8.05
CA LYS A 155 10.54 -0.53 8.50
C LYS A 155 10.85 0.04 9.88
N ASN A 156 10.31 1.22 10.19
CA ASN A 156 10.57 1.90 11.45
C ASN A 156 9.72 1.37 12.62
N LEU A 157 8.62 0.66 12.34
CA LEU A 157 7.82 -0.03 13.36
C LEU A 157 8.55 -1.24 14.00
N ARG A 158 9.54 -1.82 13.32
CA ARG A 158 10.34 -2.96 13.79
C ARG A 158 9.44 -4.09 14.33
N TYR A 159 9.66 -4.53 15.57
CA TYR A 159 8.90 -5.58 16.25
C TYR A 159 7.43 -5.24 16.54
N ASN A 160 7.00 -3.98 16.38
CA ASN A 160 5.59 -3.60 16.50
C ASN A 160 4.81 -3.79 15.20
N ASN A 161 5.51 -4.10 14.11
CA ASN A 161 4.91 -4.41 12.82
C ASN A 161 4.47 -5.88 12.79
N LYS A 162 3.16 -6.12 12.83
CA LYS A 162 2.59 -7.48 12.83
C LYS A 162 2.72 -8.20 11.49
N GLN A 163 3.08 -7.48 10.42
CA GLN A 163 3.23 -8.05 9.08
C GLN A 163 4.65 -8.56 8.84
N VAL A 164 5.61 -8.16 9.67
CA VAL A 164 6.96 -8.71 9.61
C VAL A 164 6.92 -10.09 10.27
N LEU A 165 7.10 -11.13 9.47
CA LEU A 165 7.28 -12.49 9.96
C LEU A 165 8.63 -12.57 10.68
N PHE A 166 8.59 -12.57 12.01
CA PHE A 166 9.76 -12.90 12.82
C PHE A 166 9.99 -14.42 12.83
N GLY A 167 11.17 -14.84 13.26
CA GLY A 167 11.45 -16.27 13.47
C GLY A 167 10.45 -16.90 14.42
N LYS A 168 10.34 -18.24 14.39
CA LYS A 168 9.47 -18.99 15.32
C LYS A 168 9.78 -18.56 16.76
N GLY A 169 8.75 -18.23 17.54
CA GLY A 169 8.89 -17.86 18.95
C GLY A 169 8.22 -16.53 19.30
N SER A 170 8.37 -16.08 20.54
CA SER A 170 7.92 -14.76 21.00
C SER A 170 8.79 -13.63 20.44
N ILE A 171 8.33 -12.39 20.57
CA ILE A 171 9.13 -11.20 20.22
C ILE A 171 10.42 -11.16 21.06
N GLU A 172 10.34 -11.48 22.35
CA GLU A 172 11.48 -11.53 23.26
C GLU A 172 12.52 -12.58 22.82
N GLU A 173 12.07 -13.76 22.40
CA GLU A 173 12.97 -14.81 21.89
C GLU A 173 13.71 -14.34 20.62
N ASN A 174 13.00 -13.68 19.71
CA ASN A 174 13.59 -13.11 18.51
C ASN A 174 14.61 -11.99 18.86
N ILE A 175 14.29 -11.11 19.79
CA ILE A 175 15.21 -10.06 20.25
C ILE A 175 16.48 -10.67 20.87
N GLN A 176 16.36 -11.72 21.69
CA GLN A 176 17.54 -12.37 22.25
C GLN A 176 18.40 -13.02 21.16
N ALA A 177 17.78 -13.64 20.16
CA ALA A 177 18.49 -14.18 19.01
C ALA A 177 19.21 -13.07 18.22
N ASP A 178 18.58 -11.91 18.01
CA ASP A 178 19.19 -10.76 17.34
C ASP A 178 20.39 -10.21 18.12
N ILE A 179 20.23 -10.03 19.44
CA ILE A 179 21.32 -9.61 20.33
C ILE A 179 22.50 -10.59 20.26
N ALA A 180 22.23 -11.91 20.24
CA ALA A 180 23.28 -12.91 20.10
C ALA A 180 24.01 -12.80 18.76
N ARG A 181 23.28 -12.58 17.65
CA ARG A 181 23.88 -12.39 16.32
C ARG A 181 24.73 -11.12 16.25
N GLU A 182 24.27 -10.01 16.80
CA GLU A 182 25.05 -8.76 16.82
C GLU A 182 26.30 -8.90 17.70
N LYS A 183 26.21 -9.57 18.87
CA LYS A 183 27.38 -9.87 19.70
C LYS A 183 28.42 -10.72 18.96
N GLU A 184 27.98 -11.73 18.23
CA GLU A 184 28.88 -12.58 17.43
C GLU A 184 29.52 -11.79 16.28
N LYS A 185 28.73 -10.98 15.57
CA LYS A 185 29.20 -10.13 14.46
C LYS A 185 30.28 -9.13 14.89
N TYR A 186 30.17 -8.58 16.11
CA TYR A 186 31.11 -7.60 16.66
C TYR A 186 32.07 -8.17 17.71
N LYS A 187 32.22 -9.50 17.82
CA LYS A 187 33.06 -10.14 18.84
C LYS A 187 34.54 -9.69 18.80
N ASP A 188 35.03 -9.39 17.60
CA ASP A 188 36.41 -8.95 17.34
C ASP A 188 36.52 -7.42 17.14
N SER A 189 35.40 -6.69 17.31
CA SER A 189 35.37 -5.24 17.15
C SER A 189 35.89 -4.53 18.39
N SER A 190 36.76 -3.53 18.21
CA SER A 190 37.18 -2.64 19.29
C SER A 190 36.10 -1.63 19.69
N ASN A 191 34.98 -1.53 18.95
CA ASN A 191 33.93 -0.54 19.16
C ASN A 191 32.80 -1.10 20.05
N SER A 192 33.05 -1.17 21.36
CA SER A 192 32.09 -1.66 22.35
C SER A 192 30.88 -0.75 22.54
N GLU A 193 31.02 0.56 22.29
CA GLU A 193 29.94 1.54 22.40
C GLU A 193 28.88 1.34 21.30
N MET A 194 29.32 1.10 20.05
CA MET A 194 28.40 0.80 18.96
C MET A 194 27.56 -0.46 19.24
N LEU A 195 28.18 -1.54 19.73
CA LEU A 195 27.46 -2.75 20.09
C LEU A 195 26.47 -2.50 21.26
N ALA A 196 26.88 -1.71 22.26
CA ALA A 196 26.00 -1.35 23.37
C ALA A 196 24.76 -0.58 22.88
N ASN A 197 24.94 0.38 21.97
CA ASN A 197 23.83 1.14 21.36
C ASN A 197 22.88 0.23 20.56
N ILE A 198 23.42 -0.66 19.72
CA ILE A 198 22.59 -1.63 18.96
C ILE A 198 21.77 -2.52 19.90
N ILE A 199 22.39 -3.05 20.96
CA ILE A 199 21.70 -3.89 21.94
C ILE A 199 20.62 -3.09 22.67
N GLN A 200 20.90 -1.83 23.02
CA GLN A 200 19.93 -0.97 23.69
C GLN A 200 18.73 -0.68 22.78
N ASP A 201 18.97 -0.41 21.49
CA ASP A 201 17.92 -0.20 20.49
C ASP A 201 17.05 -1.44 20.30
N LEU A 202 17.65 -2.64 20.28
CA LEU A 202 16.91 -3.90 20.21
C LEU A 202 16.05 -4.14 21.46
N LYS A 203 16.52 -3.73 22.64
CA LYS A 203 15.75 -3.82 23.88
C LYS A 203 14.63 -2.79 23.96
N ASN A 204 14.83 -1.61 23.35
CA ASN A 204 13.86 -0.53 23.27
C ASN A 204 12.89 -0.71 22.07
N TRP A 205 12.56 -1.96 21.74
CA TRP A 205 11.75 -2.28 20.57
C TRP A 205 10.31 -1.79 20.67
N LYS A 206 9.74 -1.76 21.88
CA LYS A 206 8.30 -1.52 22.07
C LYS A 206 7.98 -0.04 21.92
N ILE A 207 7.08 0.28 20.98
CA ILE A 207 6.55 1.64 20.84
C ILE A 207 5.38 1.79 21.81
N THR A 208 5.57 2.59 22.85
CA THR A 208 4.53 2.90 23.85
C THR A 208 3.84 4.23 23.57
N ASP A 209 4.50 5.15 22.86
CA ASP A 209 3.95 6.43 22.42
C ASP A 209 4.11 6.60 20.91
N TYR A 210 3.03 6.27 20.18
CA TYR A 210 3.00 6.41 18.72
C TYR A 210 3.05 7.87 18.25
N GLY A 211 2.65 8.83 19.09
CA GLY A 211 2.75 10.26 18.74
C GLY A 211 4.20 10.70 18.68
N SER A 212 4.99 10.36 19.70
CA SER A 212 6.43 10.61 19.71
C SER A 212 7.14 9.84 18.58
N PHE A 213 6.78 8.58 18.34
CA PHE A 213 7.33 7.80 17.22
C PHE A 213 7.14 8.50 15.86
N ILE A 214 5.92 8.95 15.54
CA ILE A 214 5.63 9.63 14.26
C ILE A 214 6.46 10.92 14.16
N LYS A 215 6.51 11.70 15.24
CA LYS A 215 7.22 12.97 15.28
C LYS A 215 8.73 12.82 15.13
N ASP A 216 9.33 11.86 15.82
CA ASP A 216 10.76 11.59 15.75
C ASP A 216 11.14 11.12 14.33
N LEU A 217 10.35 10.22 13.75
CA LEU A 217 10.54 9.79 12.36
C LEU A 217 10.37 10.96 11.37
N GLY A 218 9.39 11.84 11.61
CA GLY A 218 9.21 13.07 10.84
C GLY A 218 10.44 13.98 10.88
N ASN A 219 11.02 14.17 12.07
CA ASN A 219 12.21 14.99 12.24
C ASN A 219 13.43 14.39 11.53
N GLU A 220 13.62 13.07 11.60
CA GLU A 220 14.70 12.39 10.87
C GLU A 220 14.59 12.63 9.36
N TYR A 221 13.40 12.44 8.77
CA TYR A 221 13.19 12.64 7.33
C TYR A 221 13.30 14.10 6.91
N LYS A 222 12.93 15.04 7.80
CA LYS A 222 13.18 16.47 7.60
C LYS A 222 14.68 16.76 7.52
N GLU A 223 15.49 16.23 8.44
CA GLU A 223 16.94 16.42 8.45
C GLU A 223 17.59 15.79 7.20
N LEU A 224 17.21 14.56 6.85
CA LEU A 224 17.68 13.88 5.64
C LEU A 224 17.36 14.67 4.36
N SER A 225 16.19 15.32 4.30
CA SER A 225 15.80 16.16 3.16
C SER A 225 16.65 17.42 3.01
N GLN A 226 17.34 17.85 4.07
CA GLN A 226 18.16 19.06 4.12
C GLN A 226 19.67 18.76 4.12
N ASN A 227 20.06 17.51 4.39
CA ASN A 227 21.46 17.11 4.55
C ASN A 227 22.29 17.36 3.27
N PRO A 228 23.36 18.18 3.31
CA PRO A 228 24.15 18.51 2.13
C PRO A 228 24.80 17.31 1.42
N LEU A 229 25.02 16.20 2.13
CA LEU A 229 25.65 14.98 1.60
C LEU A 229 24.67 14.07 0.84
N VAL A 230 23.36 14.32 0.95
CA VAL A 230 22.32 13.55 0.27
C VAL A 230 22.10 14.11 -1.14
N SER A 231 21.96 13.22 -2.13
CA SER A 231 21.68 13.61 -3.52
C SER A 231 20.35 14.37 -3.64
N SER A 232 20.24 15.27 -4.63
CA SER A 232 19.03 16.08 -4.85
C SER A 232 17.77 15.22 -5.04
N GLU A 233 17.91 14.08 -5.73
CA GLU A 233 16.82 13.13 -5.95
C GLU A 233 16.35 12.49 -4.64
N SER A 234 17.29 12.06 -3.78
CA SER A 234 16.95 11.50 -2.47
C SER A 234 16.36 12.55 -1.54
N LYS A 235 16.85 13.80 -1.57
CA LYS A 235 16.24 14.91 -0.81
C LYS A 235 14.79 15.12 -1.17
N LEU A 236 14.45 15.08 -2.46
CA LEU A 236 13.07 15.22 -2.90
C LEU A 236 12.20 14.09 -2.36
N ARG A 237 12.67 12.84 -2.44
CA ARG A 237 11.98 11.68 -1.84
C ARG A 237 11.76 11.86 -0.34
N TYR A 238 12.80 12.24 0.41
CA TYR A 238 12.69 12.44 1.85
C TYR A 238 11.74 13.58 2.21
N LYS A 239 11.69 14.65 1.42
CA LYS A 239 10.74 15.74 1.60
C LYS A 239 9.29 15.29 1.43
N VAL A 240 9.02 14.43 0.43
CA VAL A 240 7.68 13.86 0.22
C VAL A 240 7.28 12.97 1.41
N VAL A 241 8.18 12.10 1.85
CA VAL A 241 7.92 11.23 3.02
C VAL A 241 7.70 12.06 4.29
N PHE A 242 8.50 13.11 4.51
CA PHE A 242 8.31 14.04 5.63
C PHE A 242 6.91 14.68 5.60
N GLN A 243 6.44 15.13 4.43
CA GLN A 243 5.10 15.71 4.32
C GLN A 243 4.01 14.69 4.70
N ASN A 244 4.13 13.45 4.22
CA ASN A 244 3.18 12.39 4.56
C ASN A 244 3.24 12.02 6.06
N LEU A 245 4.40 12.16 6.72
CA LEU A 245 4.52 11.97 8.17
C LEU A 245 3.83 13.09 8.98
N LEU A 246 3.81 14.32 8.48
CA LEU A 246 3.01 15.40 9.08
C LEU A 246 1.50 15.14 8.96
N ASP A 247 1.07 14.58 7.82
CA ASP A 247 -0.32 14.17 7.62
C ASP A 247 -0.68 13.00 8.54
N LEU A 248 0.24 12.04 8.72
CA LEU A 248 0.09 10.95 9.69
C LEU A 248 -0.03 11.47 11.12
N GLU A 249 0.81 12.42 11.54
CA GLU A 249 0.72 13.05 12.86
C GLU A 249 -0.64 13.73 13.06
N THR A 250 -1.08 14.47 12.04
CA THR A 250 -2.40 15.14 12.06
C THR A 250 -3.54 14.14 12.18
N ASN A 251 -3.51 13.06 11.40
CA ASN A 251 -4.55 12.03 11.42
C ASN A 251 -4.53 11.21 12.71
N TYR A 252 -3.35 10.95 13.28
CA TYR A 252 -3.21 10.28 14.57
C TYR A 252 -3.79 11.12 15.71
N ASN A 253 -3.52 12.42 15.71
CA ASN A 253 -4.12 13.33 16.69
C ASN A 253 -5.64 13.42 16.54
N LYS A 254 -6.19 13.32 15.31
CA LYS A 254 -7.64 13.23 15.12
C LYS A 254 -8.18 11.92 15.69
N ALA A 255 -7.65 10.78 15.27
CA ALA A 255 -8.09 9.45 15.70
C ALA A 255 -8.07 9.29 17.23
N LYS A 256 -7.01 9.76 17.89
CA LYS A 256 -6.86 9.73 19.34
C LYS A 256 -7.94 10.53 20.08
N ASN A 257 -8.45 11.59 19.46
CA ASN A 257 -9.44 12.50 20.05
C ASN A 257 -10.88 12.21 19.59
N GLU A 258 -11.09 11.22 18.73
CA GLU A 258 -12.43 10.82 18.33
C GLU A 258 -13.18 10.15 19.49
N PRO A 259 -14.50 10.43 19.66
CA PRO A 259 -15.30 9.74 20.65
C PRO A 259 -15.33 8.24 20.36
N LYS A 260 -14.84 7.43 21.30
CA LYS A 260 -15.01 5.97 21.25
C LYS A 260 -16.43 5.67 21.69
N TYR A 261 -17.34 5.42 20.74
CA TYR A 261 -18.69 4.96 21.05
C TYR A 261 -18.58 3.52 21.59
N THR A 262 -18.67 3.39 22.91
CA THR A 262 -18.80 2.11 23.64
C THR A 262 -20.22 1.60 23.62
#